data_AF-A0A8T5F5B4-F1
#
_entry.id   AF-A0A8T5F5B4-F1
#
_cell.length_a   1.000
_cell.length_b   1.000
_cell.length_c   1.000
_cell.angle_alpha   90.00
_cell.angle_beta   90.00
_cell.angle_gamma   90.00
#
_symmetry.space_group_name_H-M   'P 1'
#
loop_
_entity.id
_entity.type
_entity.pdbx_description
1 polymer ?
#
loop_
_entity_poly.entity_id
_entity_poly.type
_entity_poly.pdbx_seq_one_letter_code
_entity_poly.pdbx_strand_id
1 'polypeptide(L)'
;MEIIKQIPINIPEMKGNIDAMKKRDKELNFRAKKVEEYLNNVTKTKTYKELKKELESAGITRLKEKHITLIINILPTDIDSLRTILSGENLTLKQEDLDKIMKIVKKHA
;
A
#
# COMPACT_ATOMS: atom_id res chain seq x y z
N MET A 1 2.09 19.51 -20.67
CA MET A 1 1.24 18.88 -19.65
C MET A 1 1.91 19.17 -18.31
N GLU A 2 1.21 19.83 -17.39
CA GLU A 2 1.73 20.08 -16.04
C GLU A 2 1.06 19.13 -15.05
N ILE A 3 1.82 18.62 -14.09
CA ILE A 3 1.29 17.73 -13.05
C ILE A 3 0.69 18.59 -11.96
N ILE A 4 -0.64 18.55 -11.82
CA ILE A 4 -1.38 19.30 -10.78
C ILE A 4 -1.33 18.58 -9.42
N LYS A 5 -1.34 17.24 -9.42
CA LYS A 5 -1.33 16.41 -8.21
C LYS A 5 -0.81 15.02 -8.51
N GLN A 6 -0.02 14.47 -7.58
CA GLN A 6 0.42 13.09 -7.60
C GLN A 6 0.17 12.46 -6.23
N ILE A 7 -0.49 11.31 -6.22
CA ILE A 7 -0.77 10.54 -5.01
C ILE A 7 -0.32 9.09 -5.21
N PRO A 8 0.21 8.45 -4.17
CA PRO A 8 0.58 7.04 -4.25
C PRO A 8 -0.67 6.17 -4.31
N ILE A 9 -0.60 5.07 -5.06
CA ILE A 9 -1.67 4.07 -5.16
C ILE A 9 -1.16 2.73 -4.63
N ASN A 10 -1.96 2.06 -3.80
CA ASN A 10 -1.62 0.72 -3.33
C ASN A 10 -2.10 -0.37 -4.31
N ILE A 11 -1.54 -1.57 -4.17
CA ILE A 11 -1.83 -2.75 -5.00
C ILE A 11 -3.33 -3.10 -5.00
N PRO A 12 -4.03 -3.16 -3.85
CA PRO A 12 -5.47 -3.38 -3.83
C PRO A 12 -6.29 -2.33 -4.61
N GLU A 13 -5.96 -1.04 -4.44
CA GLU A 13 -6.59 0.06 -5.20
C GLU A 13 -6.32 -0.06 -6.70
N MET A 14 -5.08 -0.38 -7.08
CA MET A 14 -4.72 -0.55 -8.49
C MET A 14 -5.50 -1.70 -9.13
N LYS A 15 -5.77 -2.79 -8.39
CA LYS A 15 -6.64 -3.86 -8.89
C LYS A 15 -8.05 -3.35 -9.21
N GLY A 16 -8.62 -2.52 -8.34
CA GLY A 16 -9.91 -1.87 -8.58
C GLY A 16 -9.88 -0.98 -9.84
N ASN A 17 -8.79 -0.25 -10.05
CA ASN A 17 -8.62 0.58 -11.25
C ASN A 17 -8.54 -0.27 -12.53
N ILE A 18 -7.78 -1.37 -12.52
CA ILE A 18 -7.72 -2.30 -13.66
C ILE A 18 -9.10 -2.89 -13.96
N ASP A 19 -9.87 -3.25 -12.93
CA ASP A 19 -11.22 -3.79 -13.11
C ASP A 19 -12.20 -2.76 -13.69
N ALA A 20 -12.06 -1.49 -13.31
CA ALA A 20 -12.82 -0.39 -13.93
C ALA A 20 -12.42 -0.17 -15.39
N MET A 21 -11.12 -0.26 -15.72
CA MET A 21 -10.64 -0.16 -17.10
C MET A 21 -11.20 -1.29 -17.97
N LYS A 22 -11.22 -2.53 -17.48
CA LYS A 22 -11.83 -3.66 -18.20
C LYS A 22 -13.29 -3.43 -18.56
N LYS A 23 -14.07 -2.90 -17.61
CA LYS A 23 -15.50 -2.61 -17.81
C LYS A 23 -15.71 -1.52 -18.86
N ARG A 24 -14.83 -0.51 -18.90
CA ARG A 24 -14.94 0.62 -19.82
C ARG A 24 -14.43 0.29 -21.23
N ASP A 25 -13.25 -0.32 -21.32
CA ASP A 25 -12.48 -0.40 -22.56
C ASP A 25 -12.65 -1.74 -23.29
N LYS A 26 -13.37 -2.71 -22.68
CA LYS A 26 -13.54 -4.13 -23.10
C LYS A 26 -12.24 -4.94 -23.14
N GLU A 27 -11.16 -4.39 -23.67
CA GLU A 27 -9.85 -5.03 -23.74
C GLU A 27 -8.73 -4.12 -23.19
N LEU A 28 -7.90 -4.69 -22.32
CA LEU A 28 -6.72 -4.03 -21.80
C LEU A 28 -5.58 -4.04 -22.83
N ASN A 29 -4.85 -2.93 -22.91
CA ASN A 29 -3.60 -2.91 -23.67
C ASN A 29 -2.53 -3.83 -23.04
N PHE A 30 -1.45 -4.09 -23.78
CA PHE A 30 -0.37 -5.00 -23.35
C PHE A 30 0.19 -4.68 -21.95
N ARG A 31 0.44 -3.40 -21.66
CA ARG A 31 1.00 -2.97 -20.36
C ARG A 31 0.01 -3.19 -19.23
N ALA A 32 -1.25 -2.84 -19.43
CA ALA A 32 -2.32 -3.04 -18.45
C ALA A 32 -2.57 -4.53 -18.18
N LYS A 33 -2.47 -5.40 -19.20
CA LYS A 33 -2.52 -6.86 -19.03
C LYS A 33 -1.38 -7.36 -18.14
N LYS A 34 -0.15 -6.88 -18.33
CA LYS A 34 1.00 -7.24 -17.48
C LYS A 34 0.83 -6.79 -16.03
N VAL A 35 0.29 -5.59 -15.82
CA VAL A 35 -0.04 -5.12 -14.47
C VAL A 35 -1.12 -5.99 -13.85
N GLU A 36 -2.16 -6.35 -14.60
CA GLU A 36 -3.20 -7.25 -14.10
C GLU A 36 -2.64 -8.62 -13.67
N GLU A 37 -1.82 -9.25 -14.52
CA GLU A 37 -1.16 -10.52 -14.22
C GLU A 37 -0.37 -10.44 -12.90
N TYR A 38 0.39 -9.36 -12.70
CA TYR A 38 1.10 -9.11 -11.44
C TYR A 38 0.14 -8.98 -10.25
N LEU A 39 -0.92 -8.17 -10.38
CA LEU A 39 -1.89 -7.91 -9.31
C LEU A 39 -2.73 -9.12 -8.91
N ASN A 40 -2.81 -10.14 -9.77
CA ASN A 40 -3.46 -11.41 -9.48
C ASN A 40 -2.58 -12.36 -8.67
N ASN A 41 -1.26 -12.22 -8.74
CA ASN A 41 -0.30 -13.10 -8.07
C ASN A 41 0.22 -12.54 -6.73
N VAL A 42 0.06 -11.24 -6.48
CA VAL A 42 0.53 -10.60 -5.25
C VAL A 42 -0.48 -10.74 -4.11
N THR A 43 0.03 -11.05 -2.92
CA THR A 43 -0.76 -11.08 -1.68
C THR A 43 -1.34 -9.70 -1.39
N LYS A 44 -2.59 -9.67 -0.97
CA LYS A 44 -3.31 -8.44 -0.67
C LYS A 44 -4.33 -8.67 0.43
N THR A 45 -4.43 -7.71 1.34
CA THR A 45 -5.48 -7.72 2.33
C THR A 45 -6.80 -7.25 1.72
N LYS A 46 -7.90 -7.93 2.08
CA LYS A 46 -9.26 -7.50 1.73
C LYS A 46 -9.68 -6.23 2.49
N THR A 47 -9.02 -5.94 3.61
CA THR A 47 -9.36 -4.85 4.53
C THR A 47 -8.38 -3.68 4.42
N TYR A 48 -7.86 -3.44 3.21
CA TYR A 48 -6.82 -2.43 2.98
C TYR A 48 -7.29 -1.00 3.27
N LYS A 49 -8.59 -0.72 3.13
CA LYS A 49 -9.17 0.60 3.41
C LYS A 49 -9.19 0.87 4.91
N GLU A 50 -9.59 -0.13 5.69
CA GLU A 50 -9.58 -0.09 7.14
C GLU A 50 -8.13 0.03 7.65
N LEU A 51 -7.22 -0.79 7.11
CA LEU A 51 -5.78 -0.71 7.42
C LEU A 51 -5.20 0.68 7.14
N LYS A 52 -5.48 1.26 5.95
CA LYS A 52 -5.04 2.62 5.60
C LYS A 52 -5.53 3.63 6.64
N LYS A 53 -6.82 3.60 6.97
CA LYS A 53 -7.43 4.52 7.92
C LYS A 53 -6.86 4.38 9.34
N GLU A 54 -6.63 3.15 9.80
CA GLU A 54 -6.04 2.90 11.12
C GLU A 54 -4.59 3.41 11.20
N LEU A 55 -3.80 3.22 10.13
CA LEU A 55 -2.43 3.75 10.05
C LEU A 55 -2.40 5.28 9.99
N GLU A 56 -3.30 5.92 9.22
CA GLU A 56 -3.44 7.38 9.16
C GLU A 56 -3.83 7.96 10.53
N SER A 57 -4.71 7.26 11.24
CA SER A 57 -5.21 7.66 12.56
C SER A 57 -4.26 7.26 13.70
N ALA A 58 -3.13 6.62 13.41
CA ALA A 58 -2.18 6.18 14.43
C ALA A 58 -1.42 7.34 15.09
N GLY A 59 -1.52 8.57 14.59
CA GLY A 59 -0.87 9.74 15.18
C GLY A 59 0.65 9.75 15.02
N ILE A 60 1.19 8.96 14.09
CA ILE A 60 2.63 8.86 13.84
C ILE A 60 3.01 9.96 12.84
N THR A 61 3.48 11.11 13.32
CA THR A 61 3.69 12.33 12.52
C THR A 61 4.55 12.13 11.27
N ARG A 62 5.56 11.24 11.35
CA ARG A 62 6.48 10.98 10.22
C ARG A 62 5.95 9.95 9.22
N LEU A 63 4.86 9.24 9.55
CA LEU A 63 4.25 8.24 8.70
C LEU A 63 3.32 8.91 7.68
N LYS A 64 3.86 9.25 6.52
CA LYS A 64 3.13 9.87 5.40
C LYS A 64 2.44 8.82 4.53
N GLU A 65 1.50 9.27 3.70
CA GLU A 65 0.70 8.43 2.81
C GLU A 65 1.54 7.44 1.98
N LYS A 66 2.69 7.88 1.44
CA LYS A 66 3.60 6.99 0.67
C LYS A 66 4.11 5.80 1.48
N HIS A 67 4.39 5.98 2.77
CA HIS A 67 4.86 4.90 3.64
C HIS A 67 3.71 3.94 3.96
N ILE A 68 2.51 4.47 4.17
CA ILE A 68 1.29 3.68 4.41
C ILE A 68 1.00 2.82 3.18
N THR A 69 1.08 3.39 1.98
CA THR A 69 0.97 2.64 0.72
C THR A 69 2.00 1.51 0.64
N LEU A 70 3.26 1.76 1.02
CA LEU A 70 4.30 0.73 1.01
C LEU A 70 3.99 -0.40 2.00
N ILE A 71 3.55 -0.07 3.22
CA ILE A 71 3.14 -1.04 4.23
C ILE A 71 1.97 -1.91 3.73
N ILE A 72 0.96 -1.30 3.09
CA ILE A 72 -0.18 -2.03 2.51
C ILE A 72 0.25 -2.95 1.36
N ASN A 73 1.23 -2.53 0.56
CA ASN A 73 1.73 -3.31 -0.57
C ASN A 73 2.51 -4.55 -0.14
N ILE A 74 3.26 -4.45 0.96
CA ILE A 74 4.15 -5.53 1.41
C ILE A 74 3.52 -6.40 2.50
N LEU A 75 2.66 -5.83 3.36
CA LEU A 75 2.08 -6.50 4.52
C LEU A 75 3.16 -7.18 5.38
N PRO A 76 4.08 -6.41 5.99
CA PRO A 76 5.16 -6.99 6.78
C PRO A 76 4.61 -7.91 7.88
N THR A 77 5.31 -9.00 8.15
CA THR A 77 4.89 -10.02 9.14
C THR A 77 5.53 -9.83 10.50
N ASP A 78 6.61 -9.05 10.54
CA ASP A 78 7.45 -8.80 11.71
C ASP A 78 8.11 -7.42 11.64
N ILE A 79 8.77 -7.04 12.74
CA ILE A 79 9.41 -5.72 12.86
C ILE A 79 10.58 -5.57 11.90
N ASP A 80 11.31 -6.66 11.59
CA ASP A 80 12.50 -6.58 10.74
C ASP A 80 12.13 -6.38 9.27
N SER A 81 11.07 -7.04 8.78
CA SER A 81 10.47 -6.77 7.48
C SER A 81 9.90 -5.35 7.41
N LEU A 82 9.23 -4.87 8.47
CA LEU A 82 8.76 -3.48 8.55
C LEU A 82 9.93 -2.47 8.46
N ARG A 83 11.04 -2.72 9.17
CA ARG A 83 12.23 -1.88 9.07
C ARG A 83 12.86 -1.95 7.69
N THR A 84 12.91 -3.13 7.10
CA THR A 84 13.49 -3.35 5.77
C THR A 84 12.75 -2.54 4.72
N ILE A 85 11.41 -2.58 4.71
CA ILE A 85 10.63 -1.79 3.74
C ILE A 85 10.78 -0.29 3.95
N LEU A 86 10.96 0.18 5.19
CA LEU A 86 11.12 1.60 5.50
C LEU A 86 12.58 2.08 5.42
N SER A 87 13.55 1.20 5.25
CA SER A 87 14.99 1.54 5.27
C SER A 87 15.42 2.46 4.14
N GLY A 88 14.75 2.38 2.98
CA GLY A 88 14.96 3.27 1.84
C GLY A 88 14.24 4.62 1.96
N GLU A 89 13.44 4.82 3.01
CA GLU A 89 12.67 6.03 3.22
C GLU A 89 13.39 7.00 4.17
N ASN A 90 13.23 8.30 3.96
CA ASN A 90 13.78 9.33 4.87
C ASN A 90 12.91 9.48 6.14
N LEU A 91 12.83 8.40 6.90
CA LEU A 91 11.92 8.19 8.02
C LEU A 91 12.65 7.45 9.14
N THR A 92 12.66 8.02 10.33
CA THR A 92 13.10 7.33 11.55
C THR A 92 11.90 7.21 12.48
N LEU A 93 11.58 5.99 12.88
CA LEU A 93 10.51 5.67 13.82
C LEU A 93 11.09 5.14 15.12
N LYS A 94 10.47 5.49 16.24
CA LYS A 94 10.81 4.89 17.53
C LYS A 94 10.24 3.48 17.61
N GLN A 95 10.76 2.66 18.52
CA GLN A 95 10.29 1.28 18.71
C GLN A 95 8.78 1.23 18.97
N GLU A 96 8.26 2.13 19.80
CA GLU A 96 6.83 2.25 20.11
C GLU A 96 5.96 2.45 18.85
N ASP A 97 6.43 3.27 17.90
CA ASP A 97 5.72 3.52 16.64
C ASP A 97 5.75 2.27 15.74
N LEU A 98 6.90 1.59 15.67
CA LEU A 98 7.04 0.34 14.91
C LEU A 98 6.11 -0.75 15.46
N ASP A 99 6.06 -0.91 16.78
CA ASP A 99 5.19 -1.87 17.45
C ASP A 99 3.70 -1.54 17.21
N LYS A 100 3.35 -0.25 17.24
CA LYS A 100 2.00 0.22 16.93
C LYS A 100 1.60 -0.10 15.49
N ILE A 101 2.46 0.21 14.52
CA ILE A 101 2.24 -0.13 13.11
C ILE A 101 2.06 -1.64 12.95
N MET A 102 2.96 -2.43 13.55
CA MET A 102 2.93 -3.88 13.42
C MET A 102 1.66 -4.49 14.03
N LYS A 103 1.19 -3.95 15.16
CA LYS A 103 -0.08 -4.36 15.76
C LYS A 103 -1.27 -4.12 14.83
N ILE A 104 -1.30 -2.95 14.17
CA ILE A 104 -2.35 -2.61 13.21
C ILE A 104 -2.27 -3.55 12.00
N VAL A 105 -1.09 -3.72 11.40
CA VAL A 105 -0.92 -4.59 10.22
C VAL A 105 -1.36 -6.03 10.51
N LYS A 106 -0.98 -6.60 11.66
CA LYS A 106 -1.36 -7.97 12.05
C LYS A 106 -2.86 -8.20 12.18
N LYS A 107 -3.66 -7.17 12.46
CA LYS A 107 -5.12 -7.25 12.49
C LYS A 107 -5.72 -7.44 11.09
N HIS A 108 -4.99 -7.01 10.07
CA HIS A 108 -5.44 -6.94 8.68
C HIS A 108 -4.67 -7.87 7.73
N ALA A 109 -3.59 -8.52 8.20
CA ALA A 109 -2.74 -9.43 7.43
C ALA A 109 -3.46 -10.75 7.10
#